data_AF-A0A370QFN7-F1
#
_entry.id   AF-A0A370QFN7-F1
#
_cell.length_a   1.000
_cell.length_b   1.000
_cell.length_c   1.000
_cell.angle_alpha   90.00
_cell.angle_beta   90.00
_cell.angle_gamma   90.00
#
_symmetry.space_group_name_H-M   'P 1'
#
loop_
_entity.id
_entity.type
_entity.pdbx_description
1 polymer ?
#
loop_
_entity_poly.entity_id
_entity_poly.type
_entity_poly.pdbx_seq_one_letter_code
_entity_poly.pdbx_strand_id
1 'polypeptide(L)'
;MPDKCKIKNNSKEFQFQKNMLCPPFSKGKDNHFFEEICTFAVLKKAQSMFNKNIKLVLAAGVLGLAVWQFVEGNIGNGIMYILLSLIFMFLYFKNEIILLAFLRLRKQDFQGAKKWLDKIKNPEASLVRKQQGYYNYLNGLMVSQTNMNEAEKYFKKSIELGLNMDADLAMAKLNLAGIAMTKNRKREAEILLAEAKKLDKHNMMDEQIKMMKQQMKRANMPRQQFGQRSARAGRKSRR
;
A
#
# COMPACT_ATOMS: atom_id res chain seq x y z
N MET A 1 -5.71 -52.03 -20.95
CA MET A 1 -4.95 -52.18 -19.69
C MET A 1 -4.70 -50.81 -19.08
N PRO A 2 -5.30 -50.47 -17.93
CA PRO A 2 -4.79 -49.39 -17.09
C PRO A 2 -4.26 -49.98 -15.77
N ASP A 3 -2.97 -49.82 -15.50
CA ASP A 3 -2.35 -50.27 -14.25
C ASP A 3 -1.58 -49.12 -13.58
N LYS A 4 -2.08 -48.78 -12.40
CA LYS A 4 -1.34 -48.44 -11.16
C LYS A 4 -0.50 -47.15 -11.09
N CYS A 5 -1.11 -46.21 -10.38
CA CYS A 5 -0.50 -45.39 -9.34
C CYS A 5 0.75 -46.04 -8.70
N LYS A 6 1.91 -45.38 -8.83
CA LYS A 6 3.06 -45.50 -7.91
C LYS A 6 3.89 -44.22 -7.97
N ILE A 7 3.52 -43.29 -7.11
CA ILE A 7 4.39 -42.20 -6.66
C ILE A 7 5.50 -42.85 -5.83
N LYS A 8 6.74 -42.78 -6.31
CA LYS A 8 7.93 -43.10 -5.52
C LYS A 8 8.87 -41.89 -5.52
N ASN A 9 8.87 -41.23 -4.35
CA ASN A 9 9.97 -40.57 -3.65
C ASN A 9 11.14 -40.02 -4.47
N ASN A 10 11.38 -38.72 -4.33
CA ASN A 10 12.71 -38.30 -3.91
C ASN A 10 12.68 -37.03 -3.03
N SER A 11 12.56 -37.28 -1.73
CA SER A 11 12.60 -36.34 -0.61
C SER A 11 14.01 -35.80 -0.33
N LYS A 12 14.75 -35.41 -1.39
CA LYS A 12 16.14 -34.93 -1.27
C LYS A 12 16.41 -33.55 -1.89
N GLU A 13 15.50 -32.97 -2.66
CA GLU A 13 15.67 -31.60 -3.20
C GLU A 13 15.09 -30.50 -2.31
N PHE A 14 14.21 -30.83 -1.36
CA PHE A 14 13.57 -29.85 -0.48
C PHE A 14 14.36 -29.54 0.81
N GLN A 15 15.52 -30.19 1.02
CA GLN A 15 16.37 -29.98 2.20
C GLN A 15 17.61 -29.11 1.92
N PHE A 16 17.82 -28.65 0.68
CA PHE A 16 19.03 -27.90 0.32
C PHE A 16 18.89 -26.37 0.34
N GLN A 17 17.69 -25.83 0.57
CA GLN A 17 17.50 -24.38 0.76
C GLN A 17 17.27 -23.96 2.22
N LYS A 18 17.24 -24.90 3.17
CA LYS A 18 16.97 -24.60 4.59
C LYS A 18 18.22 -24.38 5.46
N ASN A 19 19.43 -24.61 4.92
CA ASN A 19 20.67 -24.64 5.70
C ASN A 19 21.62 -23.44 5.46
N MET A 20 21.11 -22.26 5.13
CA MET A 20 21.97 -21.06 4.97
C MET A 20 21.51 -19.83 5.76
N LEU A 21 20.80 -20.00 6.88
CA LEU A 21 20.53 -18.92 7.84
C LEU A 21 20.38 -19.48 9.27
N CYS A 22 21.51 -19.78 9.93
CA CYS A 22 21.68 -19.74 11.38
C CYS A 22 23.14 -20.12 11.72
N PRO A 23 24.00 -19.20 12.17
CA PRO A 23 25.27 -19.58 12.79
C PRO A 23 25.04 -20.13 14.22
N PRO A 24 25.86 -21.08 14.70
CA PRO A 24 25.79 -21.58 16.06
C PRO A 24 26.32 -20.54 17.06
N PHE A 25 25.57 -20.31 18.13
CA PHE A 25 25.97 -19.48 19.26
C PHE A 25 26.96 -20.26 20.13
N SER A 26 28.25 -19.92 20.05
CA SER A 26 29.30 -20.47 20.90
C SER A 26 29.43 -19.63 22.18
N LYS A 27 29.49 -20.30 23.33
CA LYS A 27 29.72 -19.69 24.65
C LYS A 27 31.18 -19.26 24.77
N GLY A 28 31.42 -17.99 25.12
CA GLY A 28 32.72 -17.47 25.53
C GLY A 28 32.52 -16.24 26.42
N LYS A 29 33.06 -16.31 27.63
CA LYS A 29 33.11 -15.21 28.62
C LYS A 29 33.93 -14.07 28.05
N ASP A 30 33.42 -12.84 28.10
CA ASP A 30 34.21 -11.61 28.19
C ASP A 30 33.34 -10.51 28.84
N ASN A 31 33.62 -10.27 30.12
CA ASN A 31 32.97 -9.26 30.94
C ASN A 31 33.49 -7.86 30.54
N HIS A 32 33.04 -7.33 29.41
CA HIS A 32 33.14 -5.89 29.08
C HIS A 32 32.18 -5.45 27.96
N PHE A 33 31.39 -6.36 27.39
CA PHE A 33 30.46 -6.08 26.29
C PHE A 33 29.00 -5.88 26.72
N PHE A 34 28.73 -5.95 28.03
CA PHE A 34 27.37 -5.88 28.60
C PHE A 34 26.88 -4.44 28.86
N GLU A 35 27.75 -3.43 28.78
CA GLU A 35 27.34 -2.02 28.88
C GLU A 35 26.83 -1.43 27.56
N GLU A 36 27.21 -1.96 26.39
CA GLU A 36 26.73 -1.42 25.11
C GLU A 36 25.33 -1.91 24.71
N ILE A 37 24.90 -3.10 25.19
CA ILE A 37 23.57 -3.64 24.88
C ILE A 37 22.47 -2.90 25.68
N CYS A 38 22.80 -2.40 26.88
CA CYS A 38 21.89 -1.57 27.68
C CYS A 38 21.62 -0.21 27.01
N THR A 39 22.60 0.38 26.32
CA THR A 39 22.43 1.65 25.61
C THR A 39 21.59 1.51 24.34
N PHE A 40 21.69 0.38 23.63
CA PHE A 40 20.84 0.09 22.47
C PHE A 40 19.37 -0.14 22.85
N ALA A 41 19.09 -0.67 24.04
CA ALA A 41 17.72 -0.82 24.54
C ALA A 41 17.08 0.52 24.92
N VAL A 42 17.87 1.48 25.43
CA VAL A 42 17.41 2.85 25.73
C VAL A 42 17.13 3.64 24.44
N LEU A 43 17.96 3.47 23.40
CA LEU A 43 17.73 4.09 22.09
C LEU A 43 16.52 3.52 21.32
N LYS A 44 16.22 2.23 21.49
CA LYS A 44 15.00 1.61 20.93
C LYS A 44 13.72 2.15 21.57
N LYS A 45 13.81 2.70 22.78
CA LYS A 45 12.70 3.34 23.51
C LYS A 45 12.40 4.76 23.01
N ALA A 46 13.36 5.44 22.37
CA ALA A 46 13.17 6.76 21.77
C ALA A 46 12.44 6.72 20.41
N GLN A 47 12.46 5.58 19.70
CA GLN A 47 11.68 5.39 18.45
C GLN A 47 10.26 4.87 18.68
N SER A 48 9.89 4.61 19.94
CA SER A 48 8.55 4.21 20.32
C SER A 48 7.71 5.45 20.60
N MET A 49 7.07 5.93 19.54
CA MET A 49 5.81 6.67 19.57
C MET A 49 5.91 8.12 20.04
N PHE A 50 6.16 9.03 19.10
CA PHE A 50 5.58 10.38 19.20
C PHE A 50 4.07 10.24 19.19
N ASN A 51 3.49 9.98 20.36
CA ASN A 51 2.07 10.06 20.59
C ASN A 51 1.65 11.47 20.15
N LYS A 52 0.51 11.62 19.46
CA LYS A 52 0.01 12.94 19.01
C LYS A 52 0.15 13.98 20.14
N ASN A 53 -0.15 13.57 21.36
CA ASN A 53 -0.10 14.39 22.55
C ASN A 53 1.30 14.91 22.91
N ILE A 54 2.38 14.13 22.67
CA ILE A 54 3.77 14.57 22.96
C ILE A 54 4.18 15.70 22.01
N LYS A 55 3.80 15.62 20.73
CA LYS A 55 4.05 16.71 19.76
C LYS A 55 3.32 17.99 20.16
N LEU A 56 2.10 17.88 20.70
CA LEU A 56 1.33 19.01 21.25
C LEU A 56 1.97 19.61 22.51
N VAL A 57 2.43 18.78 23.44
CA VAL A 57 3.09 19.24 24.67
C VAL A 57 4.42 19.95 24.34
N LEU A 58 5.20 19.42 23.40
CA LEU A 58 6.41 20.10 22.92
C LEU A 58 6.10 21.43 22.24
N ALA A 59 5.08 21.49 21.37
CA ALA A 59 4.67 22.74 20.72
C ALA A 59 4.19 23.79 21.73
N ALA A 60 3.44 23.37 22.75
CA ALA A 60 3.02 24.23 23.86
C ALA A 60 4.21 24.71 24.71
N GLY A 61 5.18 23.84 24.98
CA GLY A 61 6.42 24.20 25.68
C GLY A 61 7.24 25.24 24.92
N VAL A 62 7.42 25.08 23.61
CA VAL A 62 8.13 26.04 22.75
C VAL A 62 7.37 27.38 22.67
N LEU A 63 6.05 27.36 22.63
CA LEU A 63 5.24 28.59 22.71
C LEU A 63 5.38 29.29 24.07
N GLY A 64 5.43 28.54 25.17
CA GLY A 64 5.69 29.09 26.51
C GLY A 64 7.06 29.77 26.58
N LEU A 65 8.09 29.16 26.01
CA LEU A 65 9.43 29.77 25.89
C LEU A 65 9.42 31.03 25.02
N ALA A 66 8.62 31.07 23.96
CA ALA A 66 8.46 32.27 23.14
C ALA A 66 7.85 33.42 23.96
N VAL A 67 6.80 33.14 24.74
CA VAL A 67 6.16 34.14 25.63
C VAL A 67 7.14 34.65 26.67
N TRP A 68 7.91 33.77 27.30
CA TRP A 68 8.95 34.17 28.26
C TRP A 68 9.99 35.09 27.61
N GLN A 69 10.43 34.79 26.39
CA GLN A 69 11.36 35.66 25.67
C GLN A 69 10.80 37.03 25.28
N PHE A 70 9.49 37.15 25.06
CA PHE A 70 8.86 38.46 24.86
C PHE A 70 8.85 39.30 26.14
N VAL A 71 8.73 38.67 27.31
CA VAL A 71 8.77 39.38 28.61
C VAL A 71 10.18 39.91 28.91
N GLU A 72 11.23 39.19 28.53
CA GLU A 72 12.63 39.62 28.69
C GLU A 72 13.10 40.64 27.63
N GLY A 73 12.23 41.02 26.68
CA GLY A 73 12.54 42.03 25.66
C GLY A 73 13.31 41.50 24.44
N ASN A 74 13.60 40.19 24.36
CA ASN A 74 14.26 39.58 23.20
C ASN A 74 13.25 39.23 22.10
N ILE A 75 12.71 40.26 21.44
CA ILE A 75 11.65 40.14 20.43
C ILE A 75 12.05 39.19 19.28
N GLY A 76 13.30 39.24 18.82
CA GLY A 76 13.81 38.39 17.74
C GLY A 76 13.80 36.90 18.09
N ASN A 77 14.19 36.54 19.32
CA ASN A 77 14.20 35.16 19.78
C ASN A 77 12.79 34.60 19.96
N GLY A 78 11.86 35.43 20.45
CA GLY A 78 10.45 35.07 20.56
C GLY A 78 9.82 34.71 19.21
N ILE A 79 10.08 35.52 18.17
CA ILE A 79 9.61 35.24 16.81
C ILE A 79 10.20 33.93 16.26
N MET A 80 11.49 33.67 16.49
CA MET A 80 12.13 32.42 16.08
C MET A 80 11.48 31.19 16.73
N TYR A 81 11.12 31.26 18.02
CA TYR A 81 10.43 30.17 18.69
C TYR A 81 8.98 30.00 18.21
N ILE A 82 8.28 31.06 17.81
CA ILE A 82 6.97 30.95 17.16
C ILE A 82 7.08 30.21 15.82
N LEU A 83 8.05 30.58 14.97
CA LEU A 83 8.28 29.90 13.69
C LEU A 83 8.66 28.43 13.90
N LEU A 84 9.50 28.14 14.90
CA LEU A 84 9.87 26.78 15.27
C LEU A 84 8.65 25.98 15.76
N SER A 85 7.77 26.58 16.55
CA SER A 85 6.54 25.92 17.03
C SER A 85 5.58 25.60 15.88
N LEU A 86 5.46 26.49 14.89
CA LEU A 86 4.68 26.24 13.67
C LEU A 86 5.17 25.00 12.91
N ILE A 87 6.47 24.73 12.89
CA ILE A 87 7.01 23.50 12.26
C ILE A 87 6.54 22.25 13.01
N PHE A 88 6.58 22.25 14.36
CA PHE A 88 6.08 21.13 15.16
C PHE A 88 4.57 20.94 15.01
N MET A 89 3.81 22.04 14.94
CA MET A 89 2.38 22.03 14.65
C MET A 89 2.10 21.46 13.25
N PHE A 90 2.90 21.79 12.24
CA PHE A 90 2.77 21.25 10.89
C PHE A 90 3.07 19.73 10.83
N LEU A 91 4.14 19.29 11.50
CA LEU A 91 4.53 17.88 11.61
C LEU A 91 3.55 17.04 12.46
N TYR A 92 2.64 17.66 13.20
CA TYR A 92 1.55 16.98 13.90
C TYR A 92 0.46 16.47 12.93
N PHE A 93 0.12 17.25 11.90
CA PHE A 93 -1.03 16.94 11.02
C PHE A 93 -0.78 15.81 10.03
N LYS A 94 0.48 15.48 9.69
CA LYS A 94 0.81 14.36 8.81
C LYS A 94 1.27 13.14 9.59
N ASN A 95 0.48 12.06 9.51
CA ASN A 95 0.90 10.76 10.04
C ASN A 95 2.00 10.17 9.13
N GLU A 96 3.26 10.34 9.52
CA GLU A 96 4.45 9.90 8.78
C GLU A 96 4.44 8.40 8.45
N ILE A 97 3.75 7.58 9.25
CA ILE A 97 3.64 6.12 9.04
C ILE A 97 3.01 5.79 7.69
N ILE A 98 1.92 6.47 7.32
CA ILE A 98 1.23 6.25 6.03
C ILE A 98 2.15 6.62 4.87
N LEU A 99 2.90 7.71 5.01
CA LEU A 99 3.84 8.17 3.99
C LEU A 99 4.99 7.17 3.78
N LEU A 100 5.56 6.66 4.87
CA LEU A 100 6.61 5.64 4.82
C LEU A 100 6.11 4.32 4.21
N ALA A 101 4.89 3.88 4.56
CA ALA A 101 4.26 2.71 3.95
C ALA A 101 4.04 2.91 2.44
N PHE A 102 3.56 4.08 2.03
CA PHE A 102 3.39 4.44 0.62
C PHE A 102 4.72 4.42 -0.15
N LEU A 103 5.79 5.00 0.43
CA LEU A 103 7.12 5.01 -0.20
C LEU A 103 7.67 3.59 -0.39
N ARG A 104 7.43 2.69 0.56
CA ARG A 104 7.82 1.28 0.43
C ARG A 104 7.00 0.55 -0.64
N LEU A 105 5.69 0.81 -0.72
CA LEU A 105 4.84 0.26 -1.79
C LEU A 105 5.32 0.68 -3.18
N ARG A 106 5.73 1.94 -3.35
CA ARG A 106 6.30 2.40 -4.63
C ARG A 106 7.59 1.66 -5.00
N LYS A 107 8.36 1.21 -4.02
CA LYS A 107 9.56 0.37 -4.20
C LYS A 107 9.26 -1.13 -4.29
N GLN A 108 7.99 -1.52 -4.41
CA GLN A 108 7.54 -2.92 -4.42
C GLN A 108 7.85 -3.70 -3.14
N ASP A 109 8.16 -3.03 -2.02
CA ASP A 109 8.39 -3.65 -0.71
C ASP A 109 7.06 -3.75 0.07
N PHE A 110 6.25 -4.75 -0.29
CA PHE A 110 4.94 -5.00 0.33
C PHE A 110 5.06 -5.43 1.79
N GLN A 111 6.05 -6.26 2.14
CA GLN A 111 6.25 -6.74 3.51
C GLN A 111 6.66 -5.60 4.45
N GLY A 112 7.58 -4.73 4.01
CA GLY A 112 7.97 -3.55 4.74
C GLY A 112 6.81 -2.58 4.90
N ALA A 113 6.03 -2.34 3.84
CA ALA A 113 4.84 -1.48 3.92
C ALA A 113 3.82 -2.01 4.94
N LYS A 114 3.54 -3.33 4.93
CA LYS A 114 2.66 -3.97 5.90
C LYS A 114 3.16 -3.79 7.33
N LYS A 115 4.46 -4.01 7.59
CA LYS A 115 5.07 -3.78 8.92
C LYS A 115 4.89 -2.36 9.43
N TRP A 116 4.86 -1.35 8.55
CA TRP A 116 4.59 0.03 8.95
C TRP A 116 3.10 0.26 9.22
N LEU A 117 2.22 -0.29 8.38
CA LEU A 117 0.77 -0.20 8.56
C LEU A 117 0.29 -0.93 9.83
N ASP A 118 0.88 -2.08 10.15
CA ASP A 118 0.57 -2.86 11.35
C ASP A 118 0.92 -2.15 12.66
N LYS A 119 1.76 -1.09 12.61
CA LYS A 119 2.00 -0.21 13.77
C LYS A 119 0.75 0.60 14.14
N ILE A 120 -0.17 0.78 13.21
CA ILE A 120 -1.45 1.46 13.42
C ILE A 120 -2.44 0.43 13.97
N LYS A 121 -2.50 0.32 15.31
CA LYS A 121 -3.39 -0.64 15.97
C LYS A 121 -4.87 -0.28 15.80
N ASN A 122 -5.21 1.00 15.92
CA ASN A 122 -6.59 1.49 15.85
C ASN A 122 -6.71 2.62 14.80
N PRO A 123 -7.03 2.31 13.54
CA PRO A 123 -7.12 3.31 12.49
C PRO A 123 -8.21 4.35 12.75
N GLU A 124 -9.37 3.96 13.28
CA GLU A 124 -10.49 4.89 13.48
C GLU A 124 -10.21 5.96 14.55
N ALA A 125 -9.61 5.56 15.66
CA ALA A 125 -9.25 6.48 16.74
C ALA A 125 -7.98 7.29 16.44
N SER A 126 -7.04 6.72 15.68
CA SER A 126 -5.72 7.32 15.47
C SER A 126 -5.61 8.15 14.20
N LEU A 127 -6.47 7.96 13.19
CA LEU A 127 -6.35 8.61 11.89
C LEU A 127 -7.55 9.52 11.62
N VAL A 128 -7.28 10.68 10.99
CA VAL A 128 -8.33 11.54 10.42
C VAL A 128 -9.05 10.78 9.30
N ARG A 129 -10.33 11.05 9.03
CA ARG A 129 -11.13 10.37 7.98
C ARG A 129 -10.39 10.13 6.67
N LYS A 130 -9.71 11.16 6.13
CA LYS A 130 -8.92 11.03 4.89
C LYS A 130 -7.66 10.15 5.03
N GLN A 131 -7.02 10.16 6.20
CA GLN A 131 -5.90 9.27 6.51
C GLN A 131 -6.38 7.81 6.61
N GLN A 132 -7.56 7.56 7.17
CA GLN A 132 -8.19 6.24 7.15
C GLN A 132 -8.47 5.80 5.70
N GLY A 133 -8.87 6.72 4.83
CA GLY A 133 -8.97 6.48 3.38
C GLY A 133 -7.66 5.94 2.80
N TYR A 134 -6.53 6.62 3.07
CA TYR A 134 -5.21 6.15 2.65
C TYR A 134 -4.81 4.80 3.26
N TYR A 135 -5.08 4.57 4.55
CA TYR A 135 -4.81 3.29 5.19
C TYR A 135 -5.50 2.13 4.46
N ASN A 136 -6.78 2.28 4.16
CA ASN A 136 -7.55 1.30 3.40
C ASN A 136 -7.03 1.17 1.96
N TYR A 137 -6.71 2.28 1.29
CA TYR A 137 -6.15 2.25 -0.06
C TYR A 137 -4.86 1.43 -0.14
N LEU A 138 -3.92 1.62 0.81
CA LEU A 138 -2.66 0.88 0.84
C LEU A 138 -2.87 -0.61 1.13
N ASN A 139 -3.78 -0.96 2.04
CA ASN A 139 -4.17 -2.35 2.26
C ASN A 139 -4.79 -2.98 1.01
N GLY A 140 -5.63 -2.24 0.29
CA GLY A 140 -6.21 -2.67 -0.99
C GLY A 140 -5.15 -3.04 -2.02
N LEU A 141 -4.10 -2.20 -2.17
CA LEU A 141 -2.98 -2.47 -3.08
C LEU A 141 -2.13 -3.69 -2.70
N MET A 142 -1.96 -3.94 -1.40
CA MET A 142 -1.21 -5.11 -0.93
C MET A 142 -2.01 -6.40 -1.15
N VAL A 143 -3.28 -6.37 -0.74
CA VAL A 143 -4.15 -7.54 -0.75
C VAL A 143 -4.66 -7.87 -2.15
N SER A 144 -4.67 -6.94 -3.10
CA SER A 144 -5.08 -7.22 -4.49
C SER A 144 -4.24 -8.30 -5.17
N GLN A 145 -3.02 -8.56 -4.69
CA GLN A 145 -2.16 -9.64 -5.22
C GLN A 145 -2.56 -11.02 -4.74
N THR A 146 -3.17 -11.13 -3.56
CA THR A 146 -3.45 -12.41 -2.90
C THR A 146 -4.94 -12.70 -2.80
N ASN A 147 -5.76 -11.67 -2.55
CA ASN A 147 -7.20 -11.80 -2.34
C ASN A 147 -7.99 -10.61 -2.94
N MET A 148 -8.54 -10.82 -4.12
CA MET A 148 -9.32 -9.79 -4.82
C MET A 148 -10.62 -9.39 -4.10
N ASN A 149 -11.22 -10.32 -3.33
CA ASN A 149 -12.47 -10.05 -2.61
C ASN A 149 -12.26 -9.08 -1.45
N GLU A 150 -11.16 -9.26 -0.74
CA GLU A 150 -10.80 -8.39 0.37
C GLU A 150 -10.28 -7.03 -0.15
N ALA A 151 -9.49 -7.04 -1.22
CA ALA A 151 -9.06 -5.81 -1.88
C ALA A 151 -10.22 -4.91 -2.31
N GLU A 152 -11.30 -5.49 -2.85
CA GLU A 152 -12.51 -4.72 -3.18
C GLU A 152 -13.09 -3.98 -1.98
N LYS A 153 -13.16 -4.62 -0.80
CA LYS A 153 -13.67 -3.99 0.42
C LYS A 153 -12.81 -2.80 0.83
N TYR A 154 -11.49 -2.97 0.80
CA TYR A 154 -10.55 -1.91 1.10
C TYR A 154 -10.65 -0.72 0.12
N PHE A 155 -10.73 -0.98 -1.18
CA PHE A 155 -10.89 0.10 -2.17
C PHE A 155 -12.24 0.81 -2.07
N LYS A 156 -13.33 0.08 -1.83
CA LYS A 156 -14.64 0.70 -1.58
C LYS A 156 -14.60 1.60 -0.35
N LYS A 157 -14.00 1.10 0.74
CA LYS A 157 -13.86 1.89 1.98
C LYS A 157 -12.97 3.11 1.80
N SER A 158 -11.89 3.00 1.02
CA SER A 158 -11.01 4.13 0.76
C SER A 158 -11.71 5.24 -0.04
N ILE A 159 -12.50 4.86 -1.06
CA ILE A 159 -13.28 5.80 -1.87
C ILE A 159 -14.37 6.47 -1.02
N GLU A 160 -15.07 5.73 -0.16
CA GLU A 160 -16.11 6.23 0.76
C GLU A 160 -15.55 7.26 1.78
N LEU A 161 -14.36 6.99 2.30
CA LEU A 161 -13.69 7.88 3.24
C LEU A 161 -13.08 9.11 2.55
N GLY A 162 -12.75 8.98 1.26
CA GLY A 162 -12.12 10.00 0.44
C GLY A 162 -10.60 10.05 0.61
N LEU A 163 -9.89 10.35 -0.49
CA LEU A 163 -8.45 10.59 -0.50
C LEU A 163 -8.17 12.09 -0.64
N ASN A 164 -6.98 12.54 -0.23
CA ASN A 164 -6.61 13.95 -0.35
C ASN A 164 -6.31 14.37 -1.78
N MET A 165 -5.77 13.45 -2.59
CA MET A 165 -5.35 13.73 -3.95
C MET A 165 -6.27 13.05 -4.96
N ASP A 166 -6.73 13.82 -5.95
CA ASP A 166 -7.58 13.33 -7.04
C ASP A 166 -6.89 12.19 -7.82
N ALA A 167 -5.57 12.27 -7.99
CA ALA A 167 -4.78 11.23 -8.65
C ALA A 167 -4.84 9.90 -7.89
N ASP A 168 -4.71 9.90 -6.56
CA ASP A 168 -4.79 8.65 -5.78
C ASP A 168 -6.24 8.10 -5.79
N LEU A 169 -7.24 8.98 -5.78
CA LEU A 169 -8.64 8.59 -5.91
C LEU A 169 -8.93 7.98 -7.29
N ALA A 170 -8.38 8.55 -8.35
CA ALA A 170 -8.43 7.99 -9.71
C ALA A 170 -7.77 6.60 -9.75
N MET A 171 -6.62 6.43 -9.10
CA MET A 171 -5.93 5.14 -9.01
C MET A 171 -6.76 4.10 -8.25
N ALA A 172 -7.40 4.49 -7.14
CA ALA A 172 -8.29 3.61 -6.39
C ALA A 172 -9.48 3.14 -7.23
N LYS A 173 -10.12 4.04 -7.97
CA LYS A 173 -11.23 3.72 -8.88
C LYS A 173 -10.78 2.85 -10.05
N LEU A 174 -9.60 3.09 -10.61
CA LEU A 174 -9.02 2.29 -11.68
C LEU A 174 -8.76 0.84 -11.22
N ASN A 175 -8.16 0.66 -10.04
CA ASN A 175 -7.94 -0.66 -9.45
C ASN A 175 -9.26 -1.38 -9.14
N LEU A 176 -10.25 -0.66 -8.60
CA LEU A 176 -11.58 -1.21 -8.35
C LEU A 176 -12.27 -1.62 -9.66
N ALA A 177 -12.12 -0.85 -10.73
CA ALA A 177 -12.61 -1.21 -12.06
C ALA A 177 -11.94 -2.50 -12.57
N GLY A 178 -10.63 -2.66 -12.35
CA GLY A 178 -9.91 -3.90 -12.66
C GLY A 178 -10.49 -5.10 -11.92
N ILE A 179 -10.75 -4.97 -10.62
CA ILE A 179 -11.40 -6.03 -9.82
C ILE A 179 -12.84 -6.29 -10.27
N ALA A 180 -13.58 -5.26 -10.68
CA ALA A 180 -14.94 -5.42 -11.21
C ALA A 180 -14.93 -6.21 -12.54
N MET A 181 -13.93 -5.96 -13.41
CA MET A 181 -13.76 -6.70 -14.65
C MET A 181 -13.47 -8.18 -14.43
N THR A 182 -12.58 -8.55 -13.48
CA THR A 182 -12.31 -9.97 -13.19
C THR A 182 -13.52 -10.70 -12.62
N LYS A 183 -14.45 -9.96 -12.02
CA LYS A 183 -15.73 -10.46 -11.50
C LYS A 183 -16.88 -10.35 -12.50
N ASN A 184 -16.61 -10.12 -13.79
CA ASN A 184 -17.61 -9.96 -14.86
C ASN A 184 -18.61 -8.81 -14.65
N ARG A 185 -18.32 -7.83 -13.79
CA ARG A 185 -19.18 -6.66 -13.55
C ARG A 185 -18.78 -5.50 -14.46
N LYS A 186 -19.01 -5.68 -15.77
CA LYS A 186 -18.60 -4.73 -16.82
C LYS A 186 -19.21 -3.34 -16.65
N ARG A 187 -20.50 -3.25 -16.32
CA ARG A 187 -21.20 -1.96 -16.11
C ARG A 187 -20.61 -1.15 -14.95
N GLU A 188 -20.28 -1.82 -13.84
CA GLU A 188 -19.60 -1.19 -12.69
C GLU A 188 -18.21 -0.69 -13.10
N ALA A 189 -17.46 -1.51 -13.85
CA ALA A 189 -16.14 -1.13 -14.35
C ALA A 189 -16.16 0.08 -15.30
N GLU A 190 -17.13 0.18 -16.21
CA GLU A 190 -17.27 1.32 -17.12
C GLU A 190 -17.52 2.64 -16.39
N ILE A 191 -18.40 2.62 -15.38
CA ILE A 191 -18.69 3.79 -14.54
C ILE A 191 -17.43 4.22 -13.79
N LEU A 192 -16.76 3.27 -13.13
CA LEU A 192 -15.53 3.53 -12.38
C LEU A 192 -14.41 4.09 -13.27
N LEU A 193 -14.25 3.58 -14.50
CA LEU A 193 -13.27 4.09 -15.46
C LEU A 193 -13.60 5.50 -15.96
N ALA A 194 -14.88 5.82 -16.15
CA ALA A 194 -15.31 7.17 -16.50
C ALA A 194 -15.02 8.15 -15.36
N GLU A 195 -15.29 7.76 -14.12
CA GLU A 195 -14.99 8.56 -12.94
C GLU A 195 -13.48 8.72 -12.71
N ALA A 196 -12.70 7.66 -12.88
CA ALA A 196 -11.24 7.72 -12.79
C ALA A 196 -10.67 8.71 -13.82
N LYS A 197 -11.17 8.67 -15.08
CA LYS A 197 -10.75 9.61 -16.12
C LYS A 197 -11.08 11.07 -15.79
N LYS A 198 -12.24 11.33 -15.18
CA LYS A 198 -12.63 12.69 -14.76
C LYS A 198 -11.71 13.26 -13.67
N LEU A 199 -11.14 12.40 -12.83
CA LEU A 199 -10.25 12.78 -11.74
C LEU A 199 -8.78 12.92 -12.18
N ASP A 200 -8.39 12.27 -13.28
CA ASP A 200 -7.03 12.31 -13.83
C ASP A 200 -6.76 13.61 -14.61
N LYS A 201 -6.46 14.69 -13.89
CA LYS A 201 -6.17 16.02 -14.48
C LYS A 201 -4.88 16.08 -15.30
N HIS A 202 -3.97 15.13 -15.10
CA HIS A 202 -2.64 15.14 -15.71
C HIS A 202 -2.44 14.02 -16.75
N ASN A 203 -3.53 13.32 -17.13
CA ASN A 203 -3.53 12.21 -18.09
C ASN A 203 -2.48 11.13 -17.78
N MET A 204 -2.14 10.91 -16.51
CA MET A 204 -1.15 9.89 -16.13
C MET A 204 -1.68 8.46 -16.23
N MET A 205 -3.00 8.29 -16.23
CA MET A 205 -3.69 7.01 -16.25
C MET A 205 -4.39 6.74 -17.59
N ASP A 206 -4.32 7.68 -18.53
CA ASP A 206 -5.06 7.60 -19.79
C ASP A 206 -4.73 6.34 -20.59
N GLU A 207 -3.46 5.95 -20.64
CA GLU A 207 -3.02 4.73 -21.32
C GLU A 207 -3.56 3.47 -20.64
N GLN A 208 -3.53 3.42 -19.30
CA GLN A 208 -4.09 2.29 -18.54
C GLN A 208 -5.60 2.16 -18.73
N ILE A 209 -6.32 3.31 -18.67
CA ILE A 209 -7.77 3.37 -18.91
C ILE A 209 -8.10 2.91 -20.33
N LYS A 210 -7.30 3.32 -21.33
CA LYS A 210 -7.47 2.93 -22.73
C LYS A 210 -7.25 1.43 -22.92
N MET A 211 -6.20 0.86 -22.34
CA MET A 211 -5.94 -0.57 -22.35
C MET A 211 -7.09 -1.37 -21.71
N MET A 212 -7.57 -0.95 -20.54
CA MET A 212 -8.71 -1.59 -19.89
C MET A 212 -9.99 -1.51 -20.74
N LYS A 213 -10.28 -0.35 -21.32
CA LYS A 213 -11.43 -0.19 -22.24
C LYS A 213 -11.32 -1.10 -23.46
N GLN A 214 -10.12 -1.28 -24.01
CA GLN A 214 -9.91 -2.21 -25.13
C GLN A 214 -10.14 -3.66 -24.70
N GLN A 215 -9.68 -4.05 -23.52
CA GLN A 215 -9.93 -5.39 -22.96
C GLN A 215 -11.43 -5.65 -22.78
N MET A 216 -12.18 -4.66 -22.27
CA MET A 216 -13.65 -4.77 -22.14
C MET A 216 -14.34 -4.97 -23.49
N LYS A 217 -13.94 -4.22 -24.54
CA LYS A 217 -14.48 -4.37 -25.89
C LYS A 217 -14.22 -5.76 -26.47
N ARG A 218 -12.98 -6.28 -26.31
CA ARG A 218 -12.63 -7.64 -26.76
C ARG A 218 -13.42 -8.71 -26.00
N ALA A 219 -13.60 -8.53 -24.70
CA ALA A 219 -14.44 -9.41 -23.88
C ALA A 219 -15.94 -9.32 -24.20
N ASN A 220 -16.37 -8.36 -25.01
CA ASN A 220 -17.76 -8.16 -25.43
C ASN A 220 -18.04 -8.66 -26.85
N MET A 221 -17.01 -9.01 -27.61
CA MET A 221 -17.22 -9.64 -28.92
C MET A 221 -17.73 -11.06 -28.69
N PRO A 222 -18.92 -11.44 -29.17
CA PRO A 222 -19.28 -12.83 -29.25
C PRO A 222 -18.18 -13.52 -30.05
N ARG A 223 -17.66 -14.63 -29.54
CA ARG A 223 -16.63 -15.41 -30.20
C ARG A 223 -17.20 -15.84 -31.55
N GLN A 224 -16.95 -15.09 -32.62
CA GLN A 224 -17.34 -15.45 -33.97
C GLN A 224 -16.59 -16.76 -34.24
N GLN A 225 -17.28 -17.88 -34.03
CA GLN A 225 -16.85 -19.16 -34.59
C GLN A 225 -16.90 -18.93 -36.09
N PHE A 226 -15.75 -18.60 -36.68
CA PHE A 226 -15.56 -18.72 -38.11
C PHE A 226 -15.82 -20.19 -38.42
N GLY A 227 -17.05 -20.47 -38.86
CA GLY A 227 -17.49 -21.80 -39.19
C GLY A 227 -16.57 -22.37 -40.24
N GLN A 228 -16.01 -23.54 -39.96
CA GLN A 228 -15.39 -24.42 -40.94
C GLN A 228 -16.42 -24.72 -42.04
N ARG A 229 -16.49 -23.86 -43.06
CA ARG A 229 -17.37 -24.03 -44.21
C ARG A 229 -16.55 -23.95 -45.48
N SER A 230 -15.50 -24.77 -45.56
CA SER A 230 -14.65 -24.85 -46.75
C SER A 230 -13.88 -26.17 -46.82
N ALA A 231 -14.59 -27.30 -46.93
CA ALA A 231 -13.99 -28.58 -47.33
C ALA A 231 -14.98 -29.60 -47.94
N ARG A 232 -16.15 -29.17 -48.45
CA ARG A 232 -17.17 -30.06 -49.04
C ARG A 232 -17.60 -29.70 -50.47
N ALA A 233 -16.74 -29.00 -51.22
CA ALA A 233 -17.02 -28.56 -52.59
C ALA A 233 -16.00 -29.09 -53.63
N GLY A 234 -15.44 -30.30 -53.41
CA GLY A 234 -14.39 -30.86 -54.28
C GLY A 234 -14.57 -32.33 -54.69
N ARG A 235 -15.75 -32.95 -54.48
CA ARG A 235 -16.04 -34.32 -54.94
C ARG A 235 -17.23 -34.33 -55.88
N LYS A 236 -17.05 -33.83 -57.10
CA LYS A 236 -17.91 -34.23 -58.22
C LYS A 236 -17.10 -34.16 -59.51
N SER A 237 -17.15 -35.24 -60.27
CA SER A 237 -16.60 -35.42 -61.62
C SER A 237 -15.18 -36.00 -61.73
N ARG A 238 -15.12 -37.33 -61.72
CA ARG A 238 -14.39 -38.10 -62.74
C ARG A 238 -15.11 -39.45 -62.88
N ARG A 239 -16.01 -39.51 -63.86
CA ARG A 239 -16.47 -40.74 -64.51
C ARG A 239 -15.77 -40.80 -65.86
#